data_AF-A0A1G1XB01-F1
#
_entry.id   AF-A0A1G1XB01-F1
#
_cell.length_a   1.000
_cell.length_b   1.000
_cell.length_c   1.000
_cell.angle_alpha   90.00
_cell.angle_beta   90.00
_cell.angle_gamma   90.00
#
_symmetry.space_group_name_H-M   'P 1'
#
loop_
_entity.id
_entity.type
_entity.pdbx_description
1 polymer ?
#
loop_
_entity_poly.entity_id
_entity_poly.type
_entity_poly.pdbx_seq_one_letter_code
_entity_poly.pdbx_strand_id
1 'polypeptide(L)'
;MADSSVTNFADSSVASSKKRTTRQHLVPWIRSHLRRMPLEFLNILFNHDLLFWLIGIANKRVGFLESVFLVYPASEKYARAYVYPFRLRRVMWNPWPCGLLWQNGKLTVMFCISATDSQFTDFCNAQNIVHVANRMERIRALLQAHGKTFAGILPGVLYAKRIIREAPEADLTAHAVVQAIEKIARAENLAANTPIVVLGGRGFIGRRIMRMLAESDACSVDSADANGHASWPDDLTGKPVIVVNVTVNHALADYLECMAPGTVVINEVYPEPTPDTLQRLWRQSCVCYHVVGIHAHALPPFPEAYRGAIPCCAAWAADDINVVVRKLV
;
A
#
# COMPACT_ATOMS: atom_id res chain seq x y z
N MET A 1 16.29 33.43 73.00
CA MET A 1 14.95 34.04 72.96
C MET A 1 14.41 33.88 71.56
N ALA A 2 13.20 33.32 71.47
CA ALA A 2 12.36 33.09 70.30
C ALA A 2 12.93 32.16 69.21
N ASP A 3 12.48 30.92 69.08
CA ASP A 3 11.19 30.39 68.60
C ASP A 3 10.97 30.41 67.09
N SER A 4 10.33 29.32 66.65
CA SER A 4 9.47 29.15 65.48
C SER A 4 10.03 28.56 64.17
N SER A 5 9.56 27.32 63.98
CA SER A 5 8.97 26.77 62.75
C SER A 5 9.88 26.10 61.72
N VAL A 6 10.22 24.84 62.01
CA VAL A 6 10.44 23.83 60.99
C VAL A 6 9.08 23.46 60.38
N THR A 7 8.79 23.94 59.18
CA THR A 7 7.65 23.48 58.38
C THR A 7 8.12 22.43 57.37
N ASN A 8 7.71 21.20 57.62
CA ASN A 8 7.74 20.09 56.67
C ASN A 8 6.97 20.47 55.39
N PHE A 9 7.66 20.55 54.25
CA PHE A 9 7.02 20.38 52.95
C PHE A 9 7.40 19.01 52.40
N ALA A 10 6.52 18.04 52.66
CA ALA A 10 6.46 16.80 51.91
C ALA A 10 6.07 17.15 50.47
N ASP A 11 7.00 16.94 49.56
CA ASP A 11 6.82 17.17 48.13
C ASP A 11 5.82 16.15 47.57
N SER A 12 4.60 16.61 47.36
CA SER A 12 3.47 15.85 46.83
C SER A 12 3.50 15.88 45.30
N SER A 13 4.52 15.26 44.70
CA SER A 13 4.71 15.26 43.23
C SER A 13 4.46 13.89 42.55
N VAL A 14 3.72 12.98 43.19
CA VAL A 14 3.46 11.62 42.64
C VAL A 14 2.07 11.45 41.99
N ALA A 15 1.21 12.48 41.98
CA ALA A 15 -0.21 12.31 41.59
C ALA A 15 -0.64 12.85 40.20
N SER A 16 0.27 13.31 39.33
CA SER A 16 -0.14 13.92 38.03
C SER A 16 0.23 13.14 36.76
N SER A 17 1.00 12.05 36.86
CA SER A 17 1.50 11.31 35.68
C SER A 17 0.51 10.30 35.07
N LYS A 18 -0.48 9.80 35.83
CA LYS A 18 -1.38 8.72 35.35
C LYS A 18 -2.60 9.17 34.52
N LYS A 19 -2.97 10.45 34.50
CA LYS A 19 -4.17 10.93 33.78
C LYS A 19 -3.89 11.38 32.33
N ARG A 20 -2.62 11.58 31.95
CA ARG A 20 -2.26 12.10 30.61
C ARG A 20 -2.15 11.01 29.53
N THR A 21 -1.89 9.76 29.90
CA THR A 21 -1.77 8.62 28.99
C THR A 21 -3.11 8.05 28.53
N THR A 22 -4.15 8.06 29.37
CA THR A 22 -5.45 7.45 29.04
C THR A 22 -6.21 8.23 27.95
N ARG A 23 -6.19 9.57 27.99
CA ARG A 23 -6.86 10.42 26.98
C ARG A 23 -6.22 10.33 25.59
N GLN A 24 -4.91 10.10 25.51
CA GLN A 24 -4.19 9.99 24.22
C GLN A 24 -4.52 8.70 23.46
N HIS A 25 -4.86 7.61 24.15
CA HIS A 25 -5.30 6.35 23.52
C HIS A 25 -6.81 6.27 23.26
N LEU A 26 -7.63 7.01 24.01
CA LEU A 26 -9.10 7.00 23.86
C LEU A 26 -9.57 7.63 22.54
N VAL A 27 -8.96 8.73 22.09
CA VAL A 27 -9.39 9.43 20.86
C VAL A 27 -9.12 8.61 19.58
N PRO A 28 -7.93 7.99 19.39
CA PRO A 28 -7.70 7.07 18.28
C PRO A 28 -8.60 5.85 18.31
N TRP A 29 -8.86 5.29 19.51
CA TRP A 29 -9.73 4.13 19.68
C TRP A 29 -11.20 4.45 19.35
N ILE A 30 -11.74 5.57 19.83
CA ILE A 30 -13.11 6.02 19.52
C ILE A 30 -13.27 6.28 18.02
N ARG A 31 -12.33 7.01 17.40
CA ARG A 31 -12.37 7.26 15.94
C ARG A 31 -12.32 5.95 15.15
N SER A 32 -11.48 5.01 15.60
CA SER A 32 -11.37 3.68 15.01
C SER A 32 -12.63 2.82 15.24
N HIS A 33 -13.32 2.97 16.38
CA HIS A 33 -14.53 2.22 16.71
C HIS A 33 -15.75 2.75 15.93
N LEU A 34 -15.96 4.07 15.91
CA LEU A 34 -16.98 4.74 15.10
C LEU A 34 -16.79 4.48 13.60
N ARG A 35 -15.54 4.37 13.14
CA ARG A 35 -15.19 3.98 11.77
C ARG A 35 -15.71 2.58 11.39
N ARG A 36 -15.70 1.62 12.31
CA ARG A 36 -16.00 0.20 12.01
C ARG A 36 -17.44 -0.18 12.32
N MET A 37 -18.11 0.51 13.25
CA MET A 37 -19.46 0.15 13.72
C MET A 37 -20.51 0.05 12.60
N PRO A 38 -20.61 1.01 11.64
CA PRO A 38 -21.60 0.90 10.56
C PRO A 38 -21.34 -0.29 9.63
N LEU A 39 -20.06 -0.56 9.34
CA LEU A 39 -19.63 -1.71 8.54
C LEU A 39 -19.96 -3.02 9.26
N GLU A 40 -19.70 -3.10 10.56
CA GLU A 40 -20.06 -4.26 11.38
C GLU A 40 -21.56 -4.54 11.40
N PHE A 41 -22.37 -3.49 11.53
CA PHE A 41 -23.83 -3.60 11.54
C PHE A 41 -24.35 -4.15 10.20
N LEU A 42 -23.89 -3.57 9.08
CA LEU A 42 -24.15 -4.07 7.72
C LEU A 42 -23.70 -5.52 7.52
N ASN A 43 -22.62 -5.92 8.19
CA ASN A 43 -22.05 -7.24 8.06
C ASN A 43 -22.69 -8.32 8.95
N ILE A 44 -23.45 -7.94 9.97
CA ILE A 44 -24.18 -8.89 10.83
C ILE A 44 -25.60 -9.12 10.31
N LEU A 45 -26.23 -8.09 9.74
CA LEU A 45 -27.67 -8.09 9.51
C LEU A 45 -28.10 -8.56 8.12
N PHE A 46 -27.20 -8.63 7.15
CA PHE A 46 -27.58 -8.93 5.76
C PHE A 46 -26.97 -10.23 5.25
N ASN A 47 -27.80 -11.03 4.56
CA ASN A 47 -27.27 -12.03 3.63
C ASN A 47 -26.58 -11.29 2.48
N HIS A 48 -25.25 -11.24 2.56
CA HIS A 48 -24.40 -10.48 1.65
C HIS A 48 -24.72 -10.73 0.18
N ASP A 49 -25.02 -11.97 -0.21
CA ASP A 49 -25.25 -12.29 -1.61
C ASP A 49 -26.54 -11.69 -2.15
N LEU A 50 -27.61 -11.72 -1.35
CA LEU A 50 -28.89 -11.10 -1.73
C LEU A 50 -28.74 -9.59 -1.82
N LEU A 51 -28.06 -8.97 -0.85
CA LEU A 51 -27.80 -7.54 -0.86
C LEU A 51 -26.96 -7.14 -2.08
N PHE A 52 -25.87 -7.87 -2.37
CA PHE A 52 -25.03 -7.62 -3.53
C PHE A 52 -25.80 -7.78 -4.84
N TRP A 53 -26.66 -8.79 -4.94
CA TRP A 53 -27.53 -8.98 -6.10
C TRP A 53 -28.50 -7.80 -6.29
N LEU A 54 -29.15 -7.32 -5.23
CA LEU A 54 -30.05 -6.16 -5.28
C LEU A 54 -29.31 -4.89 -5.71
N ILE A 55 -28.13 -4.65 -5.14
CA ILE A 55 -27.24 -3.55 -5.54
C ILE A 55 -26.84 -3.70 -7.01
N GLY A 56 -26.53 -4.92 -7.46
CA GLY A 56 -26.17 -5.22 -8.84
C GLY A 56 -27.29 -4.93 -9.83
N ILE A 57 -28.56 -5.16 -9.49
CA ILE A 57 -29.69 -4.77 -10.35
C ILE A 57 -29.71 -3.25 -10.55
N ALA A 58 -29.52 -2.48 -9.48
CA ALA A 58 -29.43 -1.02 -9.58
C ALA A 58 -28.20 -0.60 -10.39
N ASN A 59 -27.05 -1.24 -10.17
CA ASN A 59 -25.83 -0.94 -10.89
C ASN A 59 -25.94 -1.24 -12.39
N LYS A 60 -26.60 -2.34 -12.78
CA LYS A 60 -26.84 -2.67 -14.19
C LYS A 60 -27.60 -1.56 -14.94
N ARG A 61 -28.44 -0.79 -14.24
CA ARG A 61 -29.22 0.31 -14.83
C ARG A 61 -28.48 1.65 -14.88
N VAL A 62 -27.72 1.96 -13.84
CA VAL A 62 -27.10 3.29 -13.65
C VAL A 62 -25.60 3.29 -13.93
N GLY A 63 -24.94 2.15 -13.77
CA GLY A 63 -23.50 1.97 -13.95
C GLY A 63 -22.67 2.75 -12.94
N PHE A 64 -23.11 2.88 -11.68
CA PHE A 64 -22.41 3.69 -10.68
C PHE A 64 -21.21 2.97 -10.03
N LEU A 65 -21.18 1.63 -10.07
CA LEU A 65 -20.17 0.80 -9.45
C LEU A 65 -19.28 0.16 -10.53
N GLU A 66 -18.01 0.52 -10.50
CA GLU A 66 -17.00 0.14 -11.48
C GLU A 66 -16.32 -1.17 -11.13
N SER A 67 -15.83 -1.30 -9.89
CA SER A 67 -14.99 -2.43 -9.49
C SER A 67 -15.26 -2.92 -8.07
N VAL A 68 -14.68 -4.08 -7.75
CA VAL A 68 -14.52 -4.58 -6.40
C VAL A 68 -13.03 -4.73 -6.09
N PHE A 69 -12.59 -4.27 -4.92
CA PHE A 69 -11.19 -4.27 -4.55
C PHE A 69 -10.97 -5.12 -3.30
N LEU A 70 -10.02 -6.06 -3.35
CA LEU A 70 -9.60 -6.83 -2.19
C LEU A 70 -8.34 -6.23 -1.56
N VAL A 71 -8.48 -5.62 -0.39
CA VAL A 71 -7.37 -5.22 0.47
C VAL A 71 -6.96 -6.38 1.39
N TYR A 72 -5.66 -6.56 1.59
CA TYR A 72 -5.15 -7.36 2.68
C TYR A 72 -4.05 -6.57 3.41
N PRO A 73 -3.85 -6.86 4.70
CA PRO A 73 -2.88 -6.15 5.49
C PRO A 73 -1.47 -6.73 5.34
N ALA A 74 -0.47 -5.86 5.16
CA ALA A 74 0.93 -6.27 5.25
C ALA A 74 1.33 -6.71 6.67
N SER A 75 0.60 -6.25 7.71
CA SER A 75 0.84 -6.63 9.11
C SER A 75 -0.44 -6.59 9.95
N GLU A 76 -0.44 -7.23 11.11
CA GLU A 76 -1.60 -7.22 12.01
C GLU A 76 -2.03 -5.79 12.42
N LYS A 77 -1.06 -4.85 12.54
CA LYS A 77 -1.35 -3.43 12.79
C LYS A 77 -2.29 -2.86 11.71
N TYR A 78 -2.03 -3.19 10.45
CA TYR A 78 -2.86 -2.76 9.32
C TYR A 78 -4.18 -3.53 9.24
N ALA A 79 -4.18 -4.81 9.59
CA ALA A 79 -5.39 -5.62 9.65
C ALA A 79 -6.43 -4.99 10.57
N ARG A 80 -5.94 -4.50 11.71
CA ARG A 80 -6.75 -3.80 12.70
C ARG A 80 -7.33 -2.51 12.15
N ALA A 81 -6.84 -1.88 11.09
CA ALA A 81 -7.53 -0.71 10.52
C ALA A 81 -8.90 -1.10 9.93
N TYR A 82 -9.01 -2.30 9.35
CA TYR A 82 -10.19 -2.73 8.61
C TYR A 82 -11.12 -3.65 9.41
N VAL A 83 -10.58 -4.44 10.34
CA VAL A 83 -11.32 -5.50 11.03
C VAL A 83 -11.07 -5.48 12.54
N TYR A 84 -12.08 -5.84 13.34
CA TYR A 84 -11.90 -6.04 14.79
C TYR A 84 -11.04 -7.28 15.09
N PRO A 85 -10.19 -7.23 16.15
CA PRO A 85 -9.29 -8.35 16.48
C PRO A 85 -9.99 -9.71 16.58
N PHE A 86 -11.16 -9.79 17.20
CA PHE A 86 -11.91 -11.04 17.36
C PHE A 86 -12.43 -11.63 16.04
N ARG A 87 -12.49 -10.84 14.95
CA ARG A 87 -12.92 -11.31 13.63
C ARG A 87 -11.78 -11.75 12.72
N LEU A 88 -10.52 -11.45 13.06
CA LEU A 88 -9.36 -11.70 12.18
C LEU A 88 -9.37 -13.15 11.66
N ARG A 89 -9.52 -14.14 12.54
CA ARG A 89 -9.56 -15.56 12.14
C ARG A 89 -10.69 -15.88 11.15
N ARG A 90 -11.86 -15.26 11.31
CA ARG A 90 -13.03 -15.49 10.44
C ARG A 90 -12.84 -14.89 9.04
N VAL A 91 -12.21 -13.71 8.97
CA VAL A 91 -12.01 -12.98 7.71
C VAL A 91 -10.73 -13.38 6.98
N MET A 92 -9.88 -14.23 7.57
CA MET A 92 -8.57 -14.59 7.01
C MET A 92 -8.62 -15.01 5.55
N TRP A 93 -9.61 -15.81 5.16
CA TRP A 93 -9.81 -16.26 3.78
C TRP A 93 -11.20 -15.95 3.24
N ASN A 94 -11.94 -15.07 3.91
CA ASN A 94 -13.31 -14.74 3.56
C ASN A 94 -13.43 -13.23 3.35
N PRO A 95 -13.46 -12.77 2.07
CA PRO A 95 -13.60 -11.36 1.74
C PRO A 95 -14.77 -10.70 2.48
N TRP A 96 -14.44 -9.67 3.24
CA TRP A 96 -15.36 -9.01 4.16
C TRP A 96 -15.52 -7.53 3.80
N PRO A 97 -16.75 -7.02 3.55
CA PRO A 97 -16.97 -5.62 3.23
C PRO A 97 -16.34 -4.69 4.27
N CYS A 98 -15.48 -3.78 3.83
CA CYS A 98 -14.71 -2.92 4.72
C CYS A 98 -14.66 -1.46 4.30
N GLY A 99 -15.25 -1.10 3.15
CA GLY A 99 -15.27 0.28 2.71
C GLY A 99 -15.73 0.47 1.28
N LEU A 100 -15.60 1.71 0.84
CA LEU A 100 -15.96 2.21 -0.47
C LEU A 100 -14.85 3.14 -0.96
N LEU A 101 -14.66 3.19 -2.27
CA LEU A 101 -13.68 4.02 -2.95
C LEU A 101 -14.35 4.76 -4.10
N TRP A 102 -14.00 6.02 -4.31
CA TRP A 102 -14.50 6.86 -5.38
C TRP A 102 -13.35 7.45 -6.17
N GLN A 103 -13.32 7.15 -7.46
CA GLN A 103 -12.41 7.72 -8.44
C GLN A 103 -13.27 8.15 -9.64
N ASN A 104 -13.06 9.35 -10.18
CA ASN A 104 -13.73 9.86 -11.38
C ASN A 104 -15.26 9.63 -11.43
N GLY A 105 -15.94 9.85 -10.29
CA GLY A 105 -17.39 9.74 -10.17
C GLY A 105 -17.96 8.32 -10.09
N LYS A 106 -17.14 7.26 -10.15
CA LYS A 106 -17.59 5.87 -9.97
C LYS A 106 -17.15 5.29 -8.64
N LEU A 107 -17.89 4.28 -8.19
CA LEU A 107 -17.70 3.61 -6.91
C LEU A 107 -16.99 2.27 -7.07
N THR A 108 -16.10 1.96 -6.15
CA THR A 108 -15.53 0.63 -5.95
C THR A 108 -15.82 0.14 -4.54
N VAL A 109 -16.28 -1.10 -4.41
CA VAL A 109 -16.57 -1.70 -3.10
C VAL A 109 -15.32 -2.41 -2.60
N MET A 110 -14.89 -2.06 -1.38
CA MET A 110 -13.70 -2.63 -0.76
C MET A 110 -14.06 -3.81 0.13
N PHE A 111 -13.29 -4.88 -0.02
CA PHE A 111 -13.34 -6.09 0.79
C PHE A 111 -11.98 -6.31 1.42
N CYS A 112 -11.95 -6.81 2.65
CA CYS A 112 -10.73 -7.15 3.34
C CYS A 112 -10.65 -8.65 3.64
N ILE A 113 -9.43 -9.17 3.65
CA ILE A 113 -9.06 -10.41 4.32
C ILE A 113 -7.94 -10.13 5.32
N SER A 114 -7.68 -11.04 6.27
CA SER A 114 -6.56 -10.90 7.21
C SER A 114 -5.36 -11.78 6.90
N ALA A 115 -5.36 -12.52 5.79
CA ALA A 115 -4.19 -13.28 5.37
C ALA A 115 -3.03 -12.35 4.98
N THR A 116 -1.80 -12.83 5.19
CA THR A 116 -0.55 -12.07 4.98
C THR A 116 0.25 -12.60 3.78
N ASP A 117 1.29 -11.86 3.37
CA ASP A 117 2.18 -12.23 2.26
C ASP A 117 2.72 -13.67 2.38
N SER A 118 3.23 -14.03 3.57
CA SER A 118 3.76 -15.37 3.85
C SER A 118 2.72 -16.49 3.64
N GLN A 119 1.45 -16.22 3.92
CA GLN A 119 0.37 -17.21 3.76
C GLN A 119 -0.03 -17.38 2.29
N PHE A 120 0.14 -16.36 1.45
CA PHE A 120 -0.12 -16.47 0.01
C PHE A 120 0.95 -17.28 -0.73
N THR A 121 2.18 -17.28 -0.21
CA THR A 121 3.29 -18.05 -0.77
C THR A 121 3.34 -19.50 -0.29
N ASP A 122 2.69 -19.81 0.82
CA ASP A 122 2.62 -21.17 1.37
C ASP A 122 1.74 -22.11 0.52
N PHE A 123 2.32 -23.21 0.07
CA PHE A 123 1.65 -24.23 -0.74
C PHE A 123 0.46 -24.88 -0.01
N CYS A 124 0.49 -24.97 1.32
CA CYS A 124 -0.61 -25.50 2.13
C CYS A 124 -1.89 -24.65 2.02
N ASN A 125 -1.78 -23.38 1.61
CA ASN A 125 -2.92 -22.47 1.49
C ASN A 125 -3.45 -22.33 0.06
N ALA A 126 -2.99 -23.14 -0.90
CA ALA A 126 -3.36 -23.01 -2.30
C ALA A 126 -4.89 -22.99 -2.53
N GLN A 127 -5.63 -23.88 -1.86
CA GLN A 127 -7.09 -23.94 -1.97
C GLN A 127 -7.79 -22.70 -1.39
N ASN A 128 -7.24 -22.13 -0.32
CA ASN A 128 -7.79 -20.91 0.29
C ASN A 128 -7.65 -19.71 -0.66
N ILE A 129 -6.53 -19.63 -1.39
CA ILE A 129 -6.30 -18.57 -2.38
C ILE A 129 -7.29 -18.69 -3.55
N VAL A 130 -7.53 -19.92 -4.04
CA VAL A 130 -8.55 -20.19 -5.05
C VAL A 130 -9.93 -19.79 -4.56
N HIS A 131 -10.28 -20.14 -3.32
CA HIS A 131 -11.54 -19.75 -2.69
C HIS A 131 -11.72 -18.23 -2.64
N VAL A 132 -10.69 -17.48 -2.20
CA VAL A 132 -10.72 -16.02 -2.18
C VAL A 132 -10.95 -15.43 -3.57
N ALA A 133 -10.22 -15.89 -4.58
CA ALA A 133 -10.35 -15.41 -5.95
C ALA A 133 -11.76 -15.68 -6.52
N ASN A 134 -12.26 -16.90 -6.34
CA ASN A 134 -13.61 -17.29 -6.77
C ASN A 134 -14.69 -16.49 -6.04
N ARG A 135 -14.50 -16.23 -4.74
CA ARG A 135 -15.44 -15.43 -3.96
C ARG A 135 -15.47 -13.98 -4.45
N MET A 136 -14.32 -13.37 -4.71
CA MET A 136 -14.25 -12.02 -5.26
C MET A 136 -14.89 -11.93 -6.65
N GLU A 137 -14.71 -12.95 -7.50
CA GLU A 137 -15.38 -13.00 -8.80
C GLU A 137 -16.90 -13.14 -8.67
N ARG A 138 -17.39 -13.98 -7.76
CA ARG A 138 -18.82 -14.10 -7.48
C ARG A 138 -19.41 -12.77 -6.98
N ILE A 139 -18.71 -12.10 -6.07
CA ILE A 139 -19.13 -10.77 -5.56
C ILE A 139 -19.19 -9.76 -6.71
N ARG A 140 -18.16 -9.69 -7.56
CA ARG A 140 -18.12 -8.83 -8.76
C ARG A 140 -19.35 -9.07 -9.64
N ALA A 141 -19.65 -10.33 -9.94
CA ALA A 141 -20.79 -10.72 -10.76
C ALA A 141 -22.14 -10.36 -10.12
N LEU A 142 -22.29 -10.57 -8.81
CA LEU A 142 -23.50 -10.18 -8.07
C LEU A 142 -23.72 -8.67 -8.10
N LEU A 143 -22.66 -7.88 -7.92
CA LEU A 143 -22.69 -6.42 -7.98
C LEU A 143 -22.76 -5.87 -9.42
N GLN A 144 -22.68 -6.73 -10.44
CA GLN A 144 -22.59 -6.34 -11.84
C GLN A 144 -21.45 -5.34 -12.09
N ALA A 145 -20.34 -5.47 -11.36
CA ALA A 145 -19.16 -4.61 -11.50
C ALA A 145 -18.35 -4.97 -12.75
N HIS A 146 -17.71 -4.00 -13.40
CA HIS A 146 -16.86 -4.23 -14.56
C HIS A 146 -15.57 -4.99 -14.20
N GLY A 147 -14.92 -4.56 -13.11
CA GLY A 147 -13.61 -5.07 -12.72
C GLY A 147 -13.56 -5.74 -11.35
N LYS A 148 -12.46 -6.46 -11.10
CA LYS A 148 -11.99 -6.81 -9.76
C LYS A 148 -10.49 -6.61 -9.69
N THR A 149 -9.99 -6.08 -8.58
CA THR A 149 -8.56 -5.88 -8.38
C THR A 149 -8.12 -6.38 -7.00
N PHE A 150 -6.85 -6.74 -6.87
CA PHE A 150 -6.27 -7.24 -5.63
C PHE A 150 -5.09 -6.37 -5.19
N ALA A 151 -4.96 -6.16 -3.88
CA ALA A 151 -3.84 -5.42 -3.31
C ALA A 151 -2.52 -6.20 -3.39
N GLY A 152 -1.41 -5.49 -3.26
CA GLY A 152 -0.09 -6.05 -2.93
C GLY A 152 0.42 -7.13 -3.89
N ILE A 153 0.99 -8.21 -3.34
CA ILE A 153 1.59 -9.31 -4.14
C ILE A 153 0.55 -10.27 -4.71
N LEU A 154 -0.70 -10.19 -4.23
CA LEU A 154 -1.74 -11.18 -4.53
C LEU A 154 -2.08 -11.31 -6.02
N PRO A 155 -2.18 -10.22 -6.82
CA PRO A 155 -2.34 -10.33 -8.27
C PRO A 155 -1.23 -11.19 -8.91
N GLY A 156 0.03 -10.97 -8.51
CA GLY A 156 1.18 -11.72 -9.01
C GLY A 156 1.11 -13.20 -8.63
N VAL A 157 0.73 -13.50 -7.37
CA VAL A 157 0.54 -14.88 -6.88
C VAL A 157 -0.59 -15.59 -7.66
N LEU A 158 -1.73 -14.93 -7.83
CA LEU A 158 -2.88 -15.48 -8.56
C LEU A 158 -2.55 -15.74 -10.03
N TYR A 159 -1.84 -14.81 -10.66
CA TYR A 159 -1.40 -14.92 -12.05
C TYR A 159 -0.40 -16.07 -12.23
N ALA A 160 0.62 -16.16 -11.38
CA ALA A 160 1.63 -17.22 -11.42
C ALA A 160 1.02 -18.62 -11.24
N LYS A 161 -0.01 -18.73 -10.38
CA LYS A 161 -0.77 -19.97 -10.16
C LYS A 161 -1.86 -20.23 -11.21
N ARG A 162 -2.00 -19.38 -12.24
CA ARG A 162 -3.02 -19.46 -13.30
C ARG A 162 -4.47 -19.46 -12.77
N ILE A 163 -4.68 -18.85 -11.61
CA ILE A 163 -6.02 -18.70 -11.01
C ILE A 163 -6.77 -17.56 -11.70
N ILE A 164 -6.04 -16.51 -12.10
CA ILE A 164 -6.53 -15.42 -12.95
C ILE A 164 -5.73 -15.40 -14.26
N ARG A 165 -6.32 -14.83 -15.31
CA ARG A 165 -5.67 -14.69 -16.63
C ARG A 165 -5.06 -13.31 -16.85
N GLU A 166 -5.59 -12.31 -16.17
CA GLU A 166 -5.23 -10.91 -16.34
C GLU A 166 -5.16 -10.25 -14.96
N ALA A 167 -4.36 -9.19 -14.87
CA ALA A 167 -4.17 -8.37 -13.68
C ALA A 167 -4.03 -6.90 -14.11
N PRO A 168 -5.12 -6.24 -14.54
CA PRO A 168 -5.08 -4.86 -15.03
C PRO A 168 -4.51 -3.88 -13.99
N GLU A 169 -4.64 -4.18 -12.69
CA GLU A 169 -4.02 -3.42 -11.61
C GLU A 169 -2.49 -3.35 -11.73
N ALA A 170 -1.85 -4.36 -12.32
CA ALA A 170 -0.40 -4.40 -12.50
C ALA A 170 0.07 -3.42 -13.56
N ASP A 171 -0.68 -3.30 -14.66
CA ASP A 171 -0.40 -2.34 -15.71
C ASP A 171 -0.63 -0.92 -15.19
N LEU A 172 -1.69 -0.70 -14.43
CA LEU A 172 -1.98 0.60 -13.83
C LEU A 172 -0.90 1.05 -12.82
N THR A 173 -0.44 0.14 -11.96
CA THR A 173 0.67 0.43 -11.05
C THR A 173 1.94 0.79 -11.83
N ALA A 174 2.26 0.07 -12.91
CA ALA A 174 3.42 0.40 -13.75
C ALA A 174 3.30 1.80 -14.37
N HIS A 175 2.14 2.16 -14.93
CA HIS A 175 1.90 3.51 -15.45
C HIS A 175 2.05 4.58 -14.36
N ALA A 176 1.51 4.33 -13.16
CA ALA A 176 1.60 5.25 -12.04
C ALA A 176 3.06 5.48 -11.61
N VAL A 177 3.88 4.42 -11.60
CA VAL A 177 5.31 4.53 -11.29
C VAL A 177 6.05 5.32 -12.37
N VAL A 178 5.79 5.08 -13.66
CA VAL A 178 6.41 5.84 -14.75
C VAL A 178 6.03 7.33 -14.69
N GLN A 179 4.75 7.64 -14.44
CA GLN A 179 4.33 9.02 -14.21
C GLN A 179 5.00 9.64 -12.98
N ALA A 180 5.24 8.86 -11.91
CA ALA A 180 5.98 9.33 -10.75
C ALA A 180 7.44 9.66 -11.11
N ILE A 181 8.11 8.82 -11.91
CA ILE A 181 9.46 9.08 -12.42
C ILE A 181 9.51 10.42 -13.15
N GLU A 182 8.63 10.64 -14.13
CA GLU A 182 8.59 11.89 -14.90
C GLU A 182 8.28 13.11 -14.04
N LYS A 183 7.36 12.97 -13.09
CA LYS A 183 6.95 14.05 -12.19
C LYS A 183 8.09 14.45 -11.26
N ILE A 184 8.78 13.47 -10.68
CA ILE A 184 9.88 13.69 -9.75
C ILE A 184 11.13 14.17 -10.48
N ALA A 185 11.46 13.61 -11.64
CA ALA A 185 12.59 14.05 -12.44
C ALA A 185 12.47 15.54 -12.83
N ARG A 186 11.26 15.98 -13.20
CA ARG A 186 10.97 17.41 -13.44
C ARG A 186 11.09 18.25 -12.18
N ALA A 187 10.56 17.78 -11.05
CA ALA A 187 10.59 18.52 -9.79
C ALA A 187 12.01 18.69 -9.21
N GLU A 188 12.87 17.69 -9.39
CA GLU A 188 14.28 17.71 -8.96
C GLU A 188 15.23 18.23 -10.07
N ASN A 189 14.68 18.70 -11.20
CA ASN A 189 15.42 19.23 -12.36
C ASN A 189 16.54 18.28 -12.85
N LEU A 190 16.23 16.99 -12.94
CA LEU A 190 17.17 15.96 -13.42
C LEU A 190 17.37 16.06 -14.94
N ALA A 191 18.54 15.62 -15.40
CA ALA A 191 18.83 15.57 -16.83
C ALA A 191 17.95 14.53 -17.53
N ALA A 192 17.58 14.78 -18.78
CA ALA A 192 16.72 13.87 -19.55
C ALA A 192 17.33 12.46 -19.74
N ASN A 193 18.66 12.35 -19.65
CA ASN A 193 19.42 11.10 -19.76
C ASN A 193 19.92 10.58 -18.40
N THR A 194 19.36 11.03 -17.28
CA THR A 194 19.71 10.45 -15.97
C THR A 194 19.37 8.96 -15.96
N PRO A 195 20.34 8.06 -15.70
CA PRO A 195 20.10 6.62 -15.73
C PRO A 195 19.07 6.19 -14.69
N ILE A 196 18.26 5.19 -15.03
CA ILE A 196 17.20 4.64 -14.20
C ILE A 196 17.54 3.21 -13.81
N VAL A 197 17.70 2.97 -12.51
CA VAL A 197 17.91 1.63 -11.95
C VAL A 197 16.61 1.13 -11.35
N VAL A 198 16.01 0.08 -11.93
CA VAL A 198 14.77 -0.52 -11.42
C VAL A 198 15.09 -1.74 -10.56
N LEU A 199 14.90 -1.60 -9.24
CA LEU A 199 15.01 -2.70 -8.29
C LEU A 199 13.77 -3.60 -8.42
N GLY A 200 13.96 -4.85 -8.83
CA GLY A 200 12.87 -5.79 -9.14
C GLY A 200 12.35 -5.68 -10.57
N GLY A 201 13.14 -5.17 -11.51
CA GLY A 201 12.72 -4.97 -12.91
C GLY A 201 12.37 -6.27 -13.66
N ARG A 202 12.81 -7.45 -13.21
CA ARG A 202 12.36 -8.76 -13.75
C ARG A 202 11.06 -9.26 -13.09
N GLY A 203 10.58 -8.56 -12.07
CA GLY A 203 9.37 -8.89 -11.32
C GLY A 203 8.06 -8.72 -12.09
N PHE A 204 6.94 -8.91 -11.38
CA PHE A 204 5.59 -8.83 -11.95
C PHE A 204 5.23 -7.40 -12.40
N ILE A 205 5.49 -6.41 -11.55
CA ILE A 205 5.33 -4.98 -11.89
C ILE A 205 6.53 -4.47 -12.68
N GLY A 206 7.75 -4.82 -12.23
CA GLY A 206 9.00 -4.37 -12.85
C GLY A 206 9.08 -4.57 -14.36
N ARG A 207 8.69 -5.75 -14.88
CA ARG A 207 8.75 -6.01 -16.34
C ARG A 207 7.86 -5.09 -17.17
N ARG A 208 6.77 -4.60 -16.58
CA ARG A 208 5.87 -3.64 -17.23
C ARG A 208 6.49 -2.25 -17.26
N ILE A 209 7.10 -1.84 -16.15
CA ILE A 209 7.88 -0.59 -16.06
C ILE A 209 9.03 -0.61 -17.07
N MET A 210 9.83 -1.68 -17.10
CA MET A 210 10.94 -1.82 -18.05
C MET A 210 10.48 -1.72 -19.51
N ARG A 211 9.29 -2.23 -19.84
CA ARG A 211 8.72 -2.08 -21.19
C ARG A 211 8.35 -0.63 -21.50
N MET A 212 7.80 0.10 -20.53
CA MET A 212 7.45 1.51 -20.69
C MET A 212 8.69 2.41 -20.76
N LEU A 213 9.79 1.98 -20.15
CA LEU A 213 11.08 2.68 -20.15
C LEU A 213 12.04 2.18 -21.26
N ALA A 214 11.55 1.46 -22.27
CA ALA A 214 12.41 0.84 -23.29
C ALA A 214 13.26 1.83 -24.11
N GLU A 215 12.81 3.08 -24.22
CA GLU A 215 13.52 4.17 -24.90
C GLU A 215 14.39 5.02 -23.96
N SER A 216 14.33 4.74 -22.65
CA SER A 216 15.14 5.43 -21.62
C SER A 216 16.42 4.64 -21.32
N ASP A 217 17.40 5.30 -20.71
CA ASP A 217 18.57 4.64 -20.13
C ASP A 217 18.16 3.93 -18.83
N ALA A 218 17.55 2.76 -18.95
CA ALA A 218 16.99 2.00 -17.83
C ALA A 218 17.54 0.57 -17.75
N CYS A 219 17.94 0.16 -16.55
CA CYS A 219 18.42 -1.20 -16.28
C CYS A 219 17.67 -1.87 -15.11
N SER A 220 17.62 -3.19 -15.12
CA SER A 220 17.02 -4.01 -14.06
C SER A 220 18.08 -4.52 -13.10
N VAL A 221 17.82 -4.39 -11.80
CA VAL A 221 18.64 -4.94 -10.72
C VAL A 221 17.76 -5.81 -9.84
N ASP A 222 18.11 -7.09 -9.68
CA ASP A 222 17.26 -8.07 -9.01
C ASP A 222 18.06 -8.89 -7.99
N SER A 223 17.56 -8.99 -6.76
CA SER A 223 18.26 -9.63 -5.64
C SER A 223 18.51 -11.14 -5.82
N ALA A 224 17.97 -11.78 -6.86
CA ALA A 224 18.20 -13.19 -7.16
C ALA A 224 19.61 -13.46 -7.73
N ASP A 225 20.34 -12.42 -8.15
CA ASP A 225 21.60 -12.55 -8.89
C ASP A 225 22.87 -12.48 -8.01
N ALA A 226 22.77 -12.90 -6.74
CA ALA A 226 23.82 -12.90 -5.69
C ALA A 226 23.97 -11.60 -4.88
N ASN A 227 24.00 -11.74 -3.55
CA ASN A 227 24.36 -10.75 -2.51
C ASN A 227 24.27 -9.26 -2.91
N GLY A 228 23.07 -8.80 -3.31
CA GLY A 228 22.70 -7.39 -3.51
C GLY A 228 23.57 -6.65 -4.54
N HIS A 229 24.80 -6.31 -4.17
CA HIS A 229 25.76 -5.50 -4.92
C HIS A 229 26.20 -6.09 -6.26
N ALA A 230 26.28 -7.42 -6.40
CA ALA A 230 26.84 -8.05 -7.61
C ALA A 230 26.00 -7.80 -8.87
N SER A 231 24.74 -7.41 -8.71
CA SER A 231 23.83 -7.08 -9.81
C SER A 231 23.78 -5.60 -10.16
N TRP A 232 24.43 -4.73 -9.38
CA TRP A 232 24.49 -3.30 -9.67
C TRP A 232 25.44 -3.04 -10.85
N PRO A 233 25.06 -2.21 -11.84
CA PRO A 233 25.94 -1.93 -12.98
C PRO A 233 27.20 -1.15 -12.56
N ASP A 234 28.37 -1.71 -12.86
CA ASP A 234 29.67 -1.11 -12.52
C ASP A 234 29.82 0.33 -13.04
N ASP A 235 29.29 0.59 -14.24
CA ASP A 235 29.34 1.89 -14.91
C ASP A 235 28.43 2.95 -14.28
N LEU A 236 27.48 2.55 -13.42
CA LEU A 236 26.61 3.45 -12.65
C LEU A 236 27.09 3.67 -11.21
N THR A 237 28.03 2.86 -10.73
CA THR A 237 28.59 3.01 -9.38
C THR A 237 29.21 4.40 -9.21
N GLY A 238 28.78 5.11 -8.16
CA GLY A 238 29.28 6.45 -7.86
C GLY A 238 28.68 7.57 -8.72
N LYS A 239 27.68 7.30 -9.55
CA LYS A 239 26.96 8.32 -10.34
C LYS A 239 25.55 8.60 -9.78
N PRO A 240 25.07 9.85 -9.86
CA PRO A 240 23.68 10.16 -9.55
C PRO A 240 22.75 9.44 -10.55
N VAL A 241 21.80 8.68 -10.02
CA VAL A 241 20.81 7.93 -10.81
C VAL A 241 19.40 8.11 -10.22
N ILE A 242 18.39 7.67 -10.96
CA ILE A 242 17.05 7.46 -10.42
C ILE A 242 16.96 5.99 -10.01
N VAL A 243 16.72 5.70 -8.73
CA VAL A 243 16.50 4.34 -8.24
C VAL A 243 15.02 4.12 -8.02
N VAL A 244 14.41 3.18 -8.75
CA VAL A 244 12.99 2.85 -8.66
C VAL A 244 12.83 1.53 -7.90
N ASN A 245 12.30 1.56 -6.69
CA ASN A 245 12.06 0.37 -5.90
C ASN A 245 10.62 -0.16 -6.10
N VAL A 246 10.51 -1.33 -6.74
CA VAL A 246 9.26 -2.08 -6.96
C VAL A 246 9.37 -3.58 -6.59
N THR A 247 10.36 -3.92 -5.74
CA THR A 247 10.66 -5.30 -5.32
C THR A 247 10.03 -5.63 -3.96
N VAL A 248 10.72 -6.42 -3.14
CA VAL A 248 10.33 -6.79 -1.78
C VAL A 248 10.72 -5.73 -0.76
N ASN A 249 10.08 -5.80 0.41
CA ASN A 249 10.45 -5.01 1.57
C ASN A 249 11.94 -5.18 1.90
N HIS A 250 12.58 -4.09 2.33
CA HIS A 250 13.99 -4.02 2.75
C HIS A 250 15.05 -4.09 1.65
N ALA A 251 14.71 -4.49 0.42
CA ALA A 251 15.71 -4.58 -0.66
C ALA A 251 16.46 -3.26 -0.92
N LEU A 252 15.79 -2.11 -0.76
CA LEU A 252 16.43 -0.80 -0.89
C LEU A 252 17.66 -0.63 0.02
N ALA A 253 17.62 -1.20 1.23
CA ALA A 253 18.71 -1.09 2.20
C ALA A 253 20.00 -1.77 1.71
N ASP A 254 19.86 -2.82 0.90
CA ASP A 254 20.98 -3.61 0.36
C ASP A 254 21.77 -2.82 -0.70
N TYR A 255 21.18 -1.80 -1.32
CA TYR A 255 21.81 -1.04 -2.40
C TYR A 255 22.27 0.35 -1.98
N LEU A 256 22.10 0.76 -0.72
CA LEU A 256 22.44 2.12 -0.26
C LEU A 256 23.91 2.48 -0.51
N GLU A 257 24.81 1.51 -0.43
CA GLU A 257 26.25 1.73 -0.63
C GLU A 257 26.62 1.96 -2.11
N CYS A 258 25.74 1.58 -3.04
CA CYS A 258 25.96 1.78 -4.47
C CYS A 258 25.54 3.19 -4.92
N MET A 259 24.77 3.91 -4.09
CA MET A 259 24.16 5.19 -4.42
C MET A 259 25.11 6.36 -4.16
N ALA A 260 25.26 7.23 -5.14
CA ALA A 260 26.03 8.47 -5.02
C ALA A 260 25.18 9.67 -4.58
N PRO A 261 25.80 10.74 -4.06
CA PRO A 261 25.13 12.02 -3.81
C PRO A 261 24.34 12.51 -5.02
N GLY A 262 23.13 13.03 -4.79
CA GLY A 262 22.22 13.46 -5.85
C GLY A 262 21.35 12.33 -6.44
N THR A 263 21.49 11.09 -5.97
CA THR A 263 20.58 10.00 -6.33
C THR A 263 19.16 10.29 -5.84
N VAL A 264 18.19 10.05 -6.71
CA VAL A 264 16.76 10.19 -6.39
C VAL A 264 16.13 8.80 -6.32
N VAL A 265 15.65 8.44 -5.13
CA VAL A 265 14.95 7.17 -4.88
C VAL A 265 13.45 7.38 -5.01
N ILE A 266 12.79 6.51 -5.78
CA ILE A 266 11.34 6.46 -5.98
C ILE A 266 10.86 5.09 -5.52
N ASN A 267 10.20 5.04 -4.38
CA ASN A 267 9.76 3.80 -3.75
C ASN A 267 8.24 3.59 -3.92
N GLU A 268 7.84 2.49 -4.55
CA GLU A 268 6.44 2.03 -4.60
C GLU A 268 6.14 0.92 -3.58
N VAL A 269 7.17 0.21 -3.10
CA VAL A 269 7.03 -0.92 -2.17
C VAL A 269 6.43 -0.48 -0.83
N TYR A 270 5.51 -1.31 -0.30
CA TYR A 270 4.84 -1.09 0.97
C TYR A 270 5.14 -2.19 2.00
N PRO A 271 5.47 -1.85 3.27
CA PRO A 271 5.50 -0.50 3.86
C PRO A 271 6.64 0.39 3.38
N GLU A 272 6.55 1.69 3.70
CA GLU A 272 7.59 2.69 3.43
C GLU A 272 8.97 2.25 3.96
N PRO A 273 10.08 2.75 3.38
CA PRO A 273 11.43 2.50 3.89
C PRO A 273 11.57 2.81 5.38
N THR A 274 12.42 2.06 6.07
CA THR A 274 12.61 2.24 7.52
C THR A 274 13.24 3.60 7.85
N PRO A 275 13.03 4.15 9.06
CA PRO A 275 13.68 5.39 9.47
C PRO A 275 15.21 5.36 9.36
N ASP A 276 15.83 4.21 9.61
CA ASP A 276 17.27 4.01 9.42
C ASP A 276 17.69 4.14 7.94
N THR A 277 16.94 3.49 7.04
CA THR A 277 17.16 3.59 5.58
C THR A 277 17.05 5.05 5.13
N LEU A 278 16.02 5.77 5.59
CA LEU A 278 15.81 7.19 5.27
C LEU A 278 16.93 8.08 5.81
N GLN A 279 17.40 7.83 7.04
CA GLN A 279 18.51 8.58 7.62
C GLN A 279 19.82 8.36 6.85
N ARG A 280 20.08 7.14 6.37
CA ARG A 280 21.26 6.82 5.56
C ARG A 280 21.21 7.54 4.21
N LEU A 281 20.07 7.50 3.52
CA LEU A 281 19.86 8.24 2.26
C LEU A 281 20.11 9.74 2.45
N TRP A 282 19.53 10.33 3.50
CA TRP A 282 19.73 11.75 3.81
C TRP A 282 21.21 12.10 4.04
N ARG A 283 21.94 11.27 4.81
CA ARG A 283 23.39 11.47 5.05
C ARG A 283 24.23 11.37 3.77
N GLN A 284 23.80 10.58 2.80
CA GLN A 284 24.45 10.45 1.49
C GLN A 284 24.06 11.57 0.52
N SER A 285 23.25 12.55 0.93
CA SER A 285 22.67 13.58 0.05
C SER A 285 21.83 12.97 -1.08
N CYS A 286 21.15 11.86 -0.79
CA CYS A 286 20.13 11.27 -1.65
C CYS A 286 18.74 11.76 -1.22
N VAL A 287 17.84 11.85 -2.18
CA VAL A 287 16.43 12.21 -1.95
C VAL A 287 15.58 10.96 -2.07
N CYS A 288 14.53 10.83 -1.24
CA CYS A 288 13.63 9.69 -1.31
C CYS A 288 12.18 10.14 -1.42
N TYR A 289 11.48 9.60 -2.41
CA TYR A 289 10.05 9.76 -2.62
C TYR A 289 9.33 8.43 -2.43
N HIS A 290 8.12 8.50 -1.90
CA HIS A 290 7.17 7.40 -1.91
C HIS A 290 6.05 7.66 -2.91
N VAL A 291 5.75 6.67 -3.75
CA VAL A 291 4.56 6.67 -4.60
C VAL A 291 3.37 6.32 -3.70
N VAL A 292 2.66 7.35 -3.24
CA VAL A 292 1.55 7.21 -2.29
C VAL A 292 0.36 6.52 -2.94
N GLY A 293 0.14 6.74 -4.23
CA GLY A 293 -0.96 6.13 -4.98
C GLY A 293 -1.62 7.09 -5.96
N ILE A 294 -2.90 6.89 -6.24
CA ILE A 294 -3.71 7.73 -7.13
C ILE A 294 -4.61 8.66 -6.31
N HIS A 295 -4.74 9.92 -6.75
CA HIS A 295 -5.64 10.88 -6.13
C HIS A 295 -7.10 10.43 -6.29
N ALA A 296 -7.70 9.97 -5.19
CA ALA A 296 -9.08 9.51 -5.12
C ALA A 296 -9.53 9.47 -3.65
N HIS A 297 -10.83 9.23 -3.43
CA HIS A 297 -11.41 9.19 -2.09
C HIS A 297 -11.71 7.76 -1.66
N ALA A 298 -11.52 7.47 -0.37
CA ALA A 298 -11.92 6.20 0.22
C ALA A 298 -12.61 6.44 1.57
N LEU A 299 -13.61 5.61 1.86
CA LEU A 299 -14.31 5.56 3.13
C LEU A 299 -14.28 4.11 3.65
N PRO A 300 -13.53 3.82 4.71
CA PRO A 300 -12.65 4.74 5.43
C PRO A 300 -11.40 5.12 4.62
N PRO A 301 -10.76 6.26 4.92
CA PRO A 301 -9.48 6.62 4.32
C PRO A 301 -8.42 5.55 4.59
N PHE A 302 -7.53 5.34 3.61
CA PHE A 302 -6.38 4.46 3.76
C PHE A 302 -5.41 5.00 4.83
N PRO A 303 -4.79 4.12 5.63
CA PRO A 303 -3.90 4.51 6.72
C PRO A 303 -2.46 4.78 6.23
N GLU A 304 -1.67 5.44 7.09
CA GLU A 304 -0.21 5.63 6.96
C GLU A 304 0.26 6.14 5.58
N ALA A 305 1.11 5.39 4.88
CA ALA A 305 1.73 5.77 3.62
C ALA A 305 0.69 6.26 2.59
N TYR A 306 -0.43 5.53 2.48
CA TYR A 306 -1.55 5.80 1.58
C TYR A 306 -2.44 7.00 2.00
N ARG A 307 -2.14 7.70 3.10
CA ARG A 307 -2.98 8.82 3.55
C ARG A 307 -3.08 9.90 2.48
N GLY A 308 -4.30 10.18 2.04
CA GLY A 308 -4.61 11.19 1.02
C GLY A 308 -4.70 10.66 -0.41
N ALA A 309 -4.56 9.35 -0.61
CA ALA A 309 -4.71 8.70 -1.91
C ALA A 309 -5.31 7.29 -1.76
N ILE A 310 -5.47 6.61 -2.88
CA ILE A 310 -5.78 5.17 -2.94
C ILE A 310 -4.56 4.43 -3.50
N PRO A 311 -4.28 3.19 -3.08
CA PRO A 311 -3.20 2.39 -3.66
C PRO A 311 -3.34 2.29 -5.20
N CYS A 312 -2.22 2.27 -5.93
CA CYS A 312 -2.25 2.15 -7.40
C CYS A 312 -3.03 0.93 -7.87
N CYS A 313 -2.89 -0.20 -7.14
CA CYS A 313 -3.63 -1.43 -7.42
C CYS A 313 -5.15 -1.36 -7.16
N ALA A 314 -5.62 -0.36 -6.40
CA ALA A 314 -7.03 -0.14 -6.13
C ALA A 314 -7.71 0.73 -7.19
N ALA A 315 -6.92 1.46 -7.97
CA ALA A 315 -7.41 2.32 -9.03
C ALA A 315 -7.81 1.50 -10.27
N TRP A 316 -8.53 2.14 -11.18
CA TRP A 316 -8.78 1.62 -12.53
C TRP A 316 -8.30 2.61 -13.59
N ALA A 317 -8.16 2.14 -14.82
CA ALA A 317 -7.75 2.96 -15.95
C ALA A 317 -8.78 4.07 -16.19
N ALA A 318 -8.30 5.30 -16.27
CA ALA A 318 -9.07 6.48 -16.66
C ALA A 318 -8.14 7.48 -17.35
N ASP A 319 -8.70 8.37 -18.16
CA ASP A 319 -7.92 9.33 -18.94
C ASP A 319 -7.10 10.28 -18.02
N ASP A 320 -7.69 10.65 -16.88
CA ASP A 320 -7.05 11.51 -15.88
C ASP A 320 -6.69 10.70 -14.63
N ILE A 321 -5.47 10.17 -14.61
CA ILE A 321 -4.86 9.59 -13.40
C ILE A 321 -3.86 10.59 -12.86
N ASN A 322 -4.05 11.05 -11.62
CA ASN A 322 -3.11 11.93 -10.93
C ASN A 322 -2.37 11.17 -9.84
N VAL A 323 -1.10 10.87 -10.10
CA VAL A 323 -0.23 10.18 -9.13
C VAL A 323 0.17 11.11 -8.00
N VAL A 324 -0.05 10.66 -6.78
CA VAL A 324 0.37 11.32 -5.55
C VAL A 324 1.73 10.75 -5.13
N VAL A 325 2.71 11.64 -5.00
CA VAL A 325 4.05 11.31 -4.50
C VAL A 325 4.34 12.13 -3.24
N ARG A 326 5.12 11.57 -2.31
CA ARG A 326 5.51 12.24 -1.06
C ARG A 326 7.02 12.16 -0.89
N LYS A 327 7.68 13.30 -0.70
CA LYS A 327 9.08 13.35 -0.29
C LYS A 327 9.21 12.88 1.15
N LEU A 328 10.12 11.94 1.41
CA LEU A 328 10.40 11.35 2.72
C LEU A 328 11.67 11.94 3.34
N VAL A 329 12.71 12.18 2.51
CA VAL A 329 13.94 12.90 2.83
C VAL A 329 14.41 13.72 1.64
#